data_AF-A0A916REH0-F1
#
_entry.id   AF-A0A916REH0-F1
#
_cell.length_a   1.000
_cell.length_b   1.000
_cell.length_c   1.000
_cell.angle_alpha   90.00
_cell.angle_beta   90.00
_cell.angle_gamma   90.00
#
_symmetry.space_group_name_H-M   'P 1'
#
loop_
_entity.id
_entity.type
_entity.pdbx_description
1 polymer ?
#
loop_
_entity_poly.entity_id
_entity_poly.type
_entity_poly.pdbx_seq_one_letter_code
_entity_poly.pdbx_strand_id
1 'polypeptide(L)'
;MSLIQVLADSQDLVGDRVYILDVLDNPDLTNFFIDNIMVEPNIEKVFHNARFDIKFLGKNQAENITCTWEIAKKLPYYILPLPNLKLKTLVENLTDFKNIDKQIQGSDWGQRPLTEKQLEYAKMDCVYLAQVHLALLELMKQNNSEPTTENLEELSQRYQDILHEWKLLDSEIAHILERIKLAMQAQNISETSTFKLSPTERVTQKVNFAELAAIVQNQEIDLDFPITVTQKLQKDFGDIMNKILVNKEKSSSWKLTVKDLSDTN
;
A
#
# COMPACT_ATOMS: atom_id res chain seq x y z
N MET A 1 22.31 6.01 7.61
CA MET A 1 21.93 4.89 8.48
C MET A 1 22.96 4.86 9.60
N SER A 2 22.53 4.88 10.86
CA SER A 2 23.44 5.00 12.02
C SER A 2 23.64 3.68 12.76
N LEU A 3 22.69 2.74 12.65
CA LEU A 3 22.71 1.43 13.28
C LEU A 3 22.05 0.39 12.37
N ILE A 4 22.47 -0.86 12.50
CA ILE A 4 21.72 -2.04 12.07
C ILE A 4 21.44 -2.88 13.31
N GLN A 5 20.19 -3.25 13.53
CA GLN A 5 19.79 -4.15 14.63
C GLN A 5 19.36 -5.49 14.04
N VAL A 6 19.84 -6.60 14.62
CA VAL A 6 19.56 -7.94 14.13
C VAL A 6 19.24 -8.85 15.31
N LEU A 7 18.09 -9.51 15.25
CA LEU A 7 17.80 -10.63 16.14
C LEU A 7 18.11 -11.94 15.41
N ALA A 8 19.02 -12.74 15.97
CA ALA A 8 19.47 -13.98 15.35
C ALA A 8 18.55 -15.19 15.63
N ASP A 9 17.68 -15.11 16.63
CA ASP A 9 16.74 -16.15 17.00
C ASP A 9 15.34 -15.56 17.19
N SER A 10 14.39 -15.93 16.33
CA SER A 10 13.03 -15.38 16.37
C SER A 10 12.25 -15.77 17.64
N GLN A 11 12.71 -16.76 18.40
CA GLN A 11 12.08 -17.20 19.65
C GLN A 11 12.61 -16.46 20.88
N ASP A 12 13.62 -15.61 20.73
CA ASP A 12 14.15 -14.82 21.83
C ASP A 12 13.21 -13.65 22.18
N LEU A 13 12.65 -13.71 23.40
CA LEU A 13 11.70 -12.73 23.93
C LEU A 13 12.36 -11.64 24.78
N VAL A 14 13.63 -11.82 25.18
CA VAL A 14 14.34 -10.94 26.11
C VAL A 14 15.43 -10.12 25.43
N GLY A 15 15.83 -10.54 24.22
CA GLY A 15 16.79 -9.84 23.37
C GLY A 15 18.25 -10.19 23.64
N ASP A 16 18.53 -11.34 24.26
CA ASP A 16 19.89 -11.84 24.54
C ASP A 16 20.67 -12.15 23.26
N ARG A 17 19.96 -12.41 22.15
CA ARG A 17 20.52 -12.70 20.82
C ARG A 17 20.33 -11.56 19.84
N VAL A 18 20.20 -10.33 20.36
CA VAL A 18 20.19 -9.13 19.54
C VAL A 18 21.59 -8.57 19.39
N TYR A 19 21.95 -8.29 18.15
CA TYR A 19 23.19 -7.64 17.76
C TYR A 19 22.86 -6.22 17.28
N ILE A 20 23.53 -5.24 17.87
CA ILE A 20 23.46 -3.84 17.44
C ILE A 20 24.80 -3.50 16.79
N LEU A 21 24.78 -3.33 15.48
CA LEU A 21 25.95 -2.99 14.68
C LEU A 21 26.02 -1.47 14.53
N ASP A 22 27.13 -0.89 14.99
CA ASP A 22 27.43 0.52 14.77
C ASP A 22 27.96 0.74 13.36
N VAL A 23 27.06 1.16 12.47
CA VAL A 23 27.39 1.43 11.06
C VAL A 23 27.58 2.93 10.76
N LEU A 24 27.54 3.78 11.79
CA LEU A 24 27.74 5.22 11.60
C LEU A 24 29.15 5.47 11.04
N ASP A 25 29.21 6.12 9.88
CA ASP A 25 30.44 6.38 9.13
C ASP A 25 31.30 5.12 8.89
N ASN A 26 30.68 3.94 8.88
CA ASN A 26 31.34 2.65 8.69
C ASN A 26 30.73 1.90 7.48
N PRO A 27 31.09 2.30 6.25
CA PRO A 27 30.57 1.68 5.04
C PRO A 27 31.06 0.23 4.88
N ASP A 28 32.25 -0.10 5.37
CA ASP A 28 32.80 -1.46 5.26
C ASP A 28 31.95 -2.48 6.03
N LEU A 29 31.53 -2.14 7.25
CA LEU A 29 30.62 -2.99 8.02
C LEU A 29 29.23 -3.11 7.36
N THR A 30 28.74 -2.02 6.77
CA THR A 30 27.47 -2.02 6.02
C THR A 30 27.57 -2.94 4.80
N ASN A 31 28.64 -2.82 4.01
CA ASN A 31 28.87 -3.64 2.82
C ASN A 31 29.06 -5.11 3.22
N PHE A 32 29.81 -5.39 4.29
CA PHE A 32 29.95 -6.75 4.83
C PHE A 32 28.57 -7.35 5.16
N PHE A 33 27.70 -6.59 5.84
CA PHE A 33 26.35 -7.07 6.15
C PHE A 33 25.53 -7.33 4.89
N ILE A 34 25.63 -6.45 3.88
CA ILE A 34 24.93 -6.64 2.60
C ILE A 34 25.42 -7.91 1.91
N ASP A 35 26.72 -8.03 1.71
CA ASP A 35 27.37 -9.07 0.90
C ASP A 35 27.27 -10.47 1.53
N ASN A 36 27.03 -10.56 2.84
CA ASN A 36 26.96 -11.85 3.54
C ASN A 36 25.58 -12.20 4.09
N ILE A 37 24.71 -11.20 4.36
CA ILE A 37 23.39 -11.44 4.98
C ILE A 37 22.26 -11.05 4.03
N MET A 38 22.27 -9.83 3.49
CA MET A 38 21.15 -9.34 2.68
C MET A 38 21.00 -10.11 1.37
N VAL A 39 22.11 -10.48 0.74
CA VAL A 39 22.11 -11.22 -0.54
C VAL A 39 21.92 -12.73 -0.38
N GLU A 40 22.06 -13.28 0.82
CA GLU A 40 22.00 -14.73 1.04
C GLU A 40 20.55 -15.25 0.99
N PRO A 41 20.13 -16.05 -0.01
CA PRO A 41 18.76 -16.53 -0.14
C PRO A 41 18.31 -17.46 0.98
N ASN A 42 19.23 -18.20 1.60
CA ASN A 42 18.88 -19.18 2.64
C ASN A 42 18.59 -18.53 4.00
N ILE A 43 18.87 -17.23 4.15
CA ILE A 43 18.54 -16.46 5.34
C ILE A 43 17.29 -15.65 5.01
N GLU A 44 16.20 -15.87 5.75
CA GLU A 44 15.04 -14.99 5.70
C GLU A 44 15.36 -13.69 6.46
N LYS A 45 15.14 -12.54 5.82
CA LYS A 45 15.27 -11.25 6.49
C LYS A 45 13.89 -10.65 6.69
N VAL A 46 13.49 -10.57 7.95
CA VAL A 46 12.20 -10.02 8.37
C VAL A 46 12.35 -8.54 8.69
N PHE A 47 11.50 -7.72 8.08
CA PHE A 47 11.45 -6.27 8.27
C PHE A 47 10.00 -5.82 8.53
N HIS A 48 9.84 -4.63 9.12
CA HIS A 48 8.56 -3.93 9.14
C HIS A 48 8.62 -2.69 8.24
N ASN A 49 7.75 -2.64 7.23
CA ASN A 49 7.75 -1.55 6.24
C ASN A 49 9.13 -1.35 5.56
N ALA A 50 9.68 -2.45 5.05
CA ALA A 50 11.06 -2.62 4.61
C ALA A 50 11.54 -1.70 3.47
N ARG A 51 10.64 -0.98 2.80
CA ARG A 51 10.93 -0.27 1.54
C ARG A 51 12.08 0.74 1.69
N PHE A 52 12.13 1.44 2.81
CA PHE A 52 13.18 2.41 3.07
C PHE A 52 14.50 1.72 3.43
N ASP A 53 14.48 0.72 4.32
CA ASP A 53 15.67 0.02 4.79
C ASP A 53 16.39 -0.71 3.66
N ILE A 54 15.66 -1.44 2.82
CA ILE A 54 16.21 -2.17 1.66
C ILE A 54 16.90 -1.22 0.67
N LYS A 55 16.46 0.05 0.58
CA LYS A 55 17.11 1.04 -0.29
C LYS A 55 18.58 1.26 0.11
N PHE A 56 18.91 1.10 1.39
CA PHE A 56 20.26 1.23 1.94
C PHE A 56 20.94 -0.13 2.14
N LEU A 57 20.17 -1.21 2.29
CA LEU A 57 20.64 -2.57 2.53
C LEU A 57 20.56 -3.46 1.28
N GLY A 58 21.22 -3.05 0.18
CA GLY A 58 21.41 -3.88 -1.01
C GLY A 58 20.42 -3.67 -2.17
N LYS A 59 19.32 -2.94 -1.97
CA LYS A 59 18.30 -2.65 -3.00
C LYS A 59 17.79 -3.91 -3.69
N ASN A 60 18.09 -4.05 -4.98
CA ASN A 60 17.65 -5.16 -5.82
C ASN A 60 18.48 -6.44 -5.59
N GLN A 61 19.56 -6.37 -4.83
CA GLN A 61 20.40 -7.52 -4.48
C GLN A 61 19.90 -8.23 -3.21
N ALA A 62 19.01 -7.59 -2.43
CA ALA A 62 18.46 -8.20 -1.24
C ALA A 62 17.51 -9.36 -1.61
N GLU A 63 17.78 -10.55 -1.10
CA GLU A 63 17.00 -11.75 -1.37
C GLU A 63 16.20 -12.19 -0.15
N ASN A 64 15.19 -13.07 -0.32
CA ASN A 64 14.41 -13.66 0.77
C ASN A 64 13.95 -12.66 1.86
N ILE A 65 13.28 -11.60 1.41
CA ILE A 65 12.78 -10.53 2.26
C ILE A 65 11.32 -10.79 2.62
N THR A 66 11.04 -10.79 3.91
CA THR A 66 9.67 -10.81 4.44
C THR A 66 9.34 -9.47 5.08
N CYS A 67 8.24 -8.85 4.66
CA CYS A 67 7.78 -7.58 5.22
C CYS A 67 6.47 -7.78 5.99
N THR A 68 6.51 -7.63 7.31
CA THR A 68 5.34 -7.81 8.19
C THR A 68 4.21 -6.82 7.87
N TRP A 69 4.54 -5.62 7.40
CA TRP A 69 3.54 -4.64 6.96
C TRP A 69 2.78 -5.12 5.71
N GLU A 70 3.47 -5.73 4.74
CA GLU A 70 2.85 -6.28 3.53
C GLU A 70 2.02 -7.52 3.85
N ILE A 71 2.46 -8.36 4.80
CA ILE A 71 1.65 -9.47 5.32
C ILE A 71 0.36 -8.94 5.94
N ALA A 72 0.46 -8.00 6.89
CA ALA A 72 -0.69 -7.46 7.59
C ALA A 72 -1.70 -6.80 6.65
N LYS A 73 -1.24 -6.16 5.57
CA LYS A 73 -2.09 -5.53 4.54
C LYS A 73 -2.92 -6.52 3.73
N LYS A 74 -2.49 -7.79 3.62
CA LYS A 74 -3.23 -8.85 2.92
C LYS A 74 -4.35 -9.44 3.79
N LEU A 75 -4.28 -9.26 5.11
CA LEU A 75 -5.32 -9.73 6.02
C LEU A 75 -6.55 -8.80 5.94
N PRO A 76 -7.76 -9.34 5.85
CA PRO A 76 -8.97 -8.53 5.80
C PRO A 76 -9.25 -7.90 7.17
N TYR A 77 -9.95 -6.76 7.17
CA TYR A 77 -10.20 -5.97 8.38
C TYR A 77 -10.88 -6.76 9.51
N TYR A 78 -11.78 -7.71 9.19
CA TYR A 78 -12.45 -8.50 10.22
C TYR A 78 -11.53 -9.52 10.92
N ILE A 79 -10.37 -9.85 10.32
CA ILE A 79 -9.32 -10.67 10.94
C ILE A 79 -8.33 -9.80 11.70
N LEU A 80 -7.98 -8.63 11.15
CA LEU A 80 -7.04 -7.68 11.75
C LEU A 80 -7.69 -6.28 11.90
N PRO A 81 -8.60 -6.09 12.87
CA PRO A 81 -9.40 -4.87 13.01
C PRO A 81 -8.60 -3.76 13.69
N LEU A 82 -7.57 -3.25 13.00
CA LEU A 82 -6.65 -2.26 13.56
C LEU A 82 -6.76 -0.90 12.86
N PRO A 83 -6.59 0.21 13.61
CA PRO A 83 -6.68 1.56 13.03
C PRO A 83 -5.52 1.91 12.11
N ASN A 84 -4.38 1.22 12.26
CA ASN A 84 -3.21 1.32 11.39
C ASN A 84 -2.32 0.09 11.57
N LEU A 85 -1.41 -0.13 10.63
CA LEU A 85 -0.50 -1.28 10.61
C LEU A 85 0.93 -0.93 11.05
N LYS A 86 1.12 0.10 11.89
CA LYS A 86 2.46 0.41 12.43
C LYS A 86 2.90 -0.70 13.37
N LEU A 87 4.21 -0.97 13.44
CA LEU A 87 4.78 -2.02 14.30
C LEU A 87 4.24 -1.95 15.72
N LYS A 88 4.31 -0.81 16.41
CA LYS A 88 3.73 -0.65 17.75
C LYS A 88 2.28 -1.14 17.86
N THR A 89 1.43 -0.74 16.91
CA THR A 89 0.01 -1.12 16.94
C THR A 89 -0.14 -2.62 16.75
N LEU A 90 0.66 -3.24 15.87
CA LEU A 90 0.68 -4.70 15.72
C LEU A 90 1.15 -5.39 17.00
N VAL A 91 2.26 -4.94 17.59
CA VAL A 91 2.81 -5.54 18.82
C VAL A 91 1.79 -5.48 19.95
N GLU A 92 1.21 -4.30 20.21
CA GLU A 92 0.26 -4.12 21.32
C GLU A 92 -1.02 -4.93 21.17
N ASN A 93 -1.41 -5.32 19.94
CA ASN A 93 -2.65 -6.06 19.70
C ASN A 93 -2.45 -7.55 19.39
N LEU A 94 -1.28 -7.93 18.87
CA LEU A 94 -0.99 -9.31 18.45
C LEU A 94 -0.06 -10.06 19.41
N THR A 95 0.49 -9.37 20.41
CA THR A 95 1.44 -9.95 21.37
C THR A 95 1.09 -9.55 22.80
N ASP A 96 1.79 -10.16 23.76
CA ASP A 96 1.65 -9.85 25.19
C ASP A 96 2.38 -8.57 25.61
N PHE A 97 3.21 -7.98 24.73
CA PHE A 97 3.89 -6.72 25.02
C PHE A 97 2.91 -5.55 24.99
N LYS A 98 2.89 -4.74 26.06
CA LYS A 98 2.02 -3.56 26.21
C LYS A 98 2.85 -2.33 26.56
N ASN A 99 2.28 -1.15 26.35
CA ASN A 99 2.82 0.16 26.75
C ASN A 99 4.20 0.48 26.16
N ILE A 100 4.37 0.23 24.85
CA ILE A 100 5.66 0.43 24.19
C ILE A 100 5.96 1.94 24.09
N ASP A 101 7.09 2.35 24.65
CA ASP A 101 7.54 3.74 24.62
C ASP A 101 8.02 4.12 23.20
N LYS A 102 7.53 5.26 22.70
CA LYS A 102 7.87 5.83 21.39
C LYS A 102 8.87 6.97 21.47
N GLN A 103 9.18 7.47 22.66
CA GLN A 103 10.01 8.66 22.83
C GLN A 103 11.40 8.47 22.24
N ILE A 104 11.92 7.24 22.28
CA ILE A 104 13.27 6.92 21.80
C ILE A 104 13.36 6.88 20.26
N GLN A 105 12.24 6.65 19.55
CA GLN A 105 12.24 6.53 18.09
C GLN A 105 12.78 7.79 17.40
N GLY A 106 12.46 8.98 17.92
CA GLY A 106 12.89 10.27 17.40
C GLY A 106 14.16 10.84 18.04
N SER A 107 14.88 10.06 18.84
CA SER A 107 16.13 10.51 19.49
C SER A 107 17.29 10.66 18.48
N ASP A 108 18.35 11.36 18.89
CA ASP A 108 19.57 11.47 18.08
C ASP A 108 20.34 10.14 18.07
N TRP A 109 20.21 9.38 16.99
CA TRP A 109 20.92 8.12 16.77
C TRP A 109 22.34 8.29 16.21
N GLY A 110 22.77 9.52 15.94
CA GLY A 110 24.15 9.87 15.57
C GLY A 110 25.07 10.10 16.77
N GLN A 111 24.52 10.33 17.96
CA GLN A 111 25.32 10.56 19.17
C GLN A 111 26.11 9.32 19.58
N ARG A 112 27.30 9.52 20.16
CA ARG A 112 28.10 8.45 20.78
C ARG A 112 28.69 8.91 22.13
N PRO A 113 28.70 8.04 23.17
CA PRO A 113 28.08 6.71 23.21
C PRO A 113 26.54 6.78 23.17
N LEU A 114 25.90 5.70 22.73
CA LEU A 114 24.44 5.57 22.84
C LEU A 114 24.02 5.46 24.31
N THR A 115 22.86 6.01 24.65
CA THR A 115 22.29 5.88 25.99
C THR A 115 21.76 4.46 26.22
N GLU A 116 21.69 4.02 27.48
CA GLU A 116 21.09 2.72 27.83
C GLU A 116 19.66 2.57 27.29
N LYS A 117 18.87 3.64 27.32
CA LYS A 117 17.51 3.64 26.75
C LYS A 117 17.48 3.45 25.24
N GLN A 118 18.45 4.02 24.51
CA GLN A 118 18.57 3.80 23.07
C GLN A 118 18.97 2.37 22.74
N LEU A 119 19.91 1.80 23.49
CA LEU A 119 20.31 0.40 23.33
C LEU A 119 19.14 -0.54 23.64
N GLU A 120 18.41 -0.32 24.72
CA GLU A 120 17.24 -1.13 25.08
C GLU A 120 16.13 -1.01 24.03
N TYR A 121 15.87 0.19 23.52
CA TYR A 121 14.89 0.38 22.44
C TYR A 121 15.31 -0.36 21.17
N ALA A 122 16.56 -0.18 20.73
CA ALA A 122 17.11 -0.85 19.55
C ALA A 122 17.06 -2.38 19.70
N LYS A 123 17.32 -2.90 20.91
CA LYS A 123 17.22 -4.32 21.25
C LYS A 123 15.78 -4.83 21.09
N MET A 124 14.83 -4.17 21.76
CA MET A 124 13.46 -4.63 21.82
C MET A 124 12.70 -4.48 20.51
N ASP A 125 13.07 -3.52 19.64
CA ASP A 125 12.41 -3.35 18.33
C ASP A 125 12.53 -4.61 17.45
N CYS A 126 13.69 -5.30 17.49
CA CYS A 126 13.86 -6.58 16.79
C CYS A 126 13.05 -7.72 17.41
N VAL A 127 12.99 -7.79 18.74
CA VAL A 127 12.17 -8.78 19.47
C VAL A 127 10.70 -8.61 19.10
N TYR A 128 10.20 -7.39 19.17
CA TYR A 128 8.83 -7.04 18.81
C TYR A 128 8.51 -7.40 17.36
N LEU A 129 9.43 -7.12 16.43
CA LEU A 129 9.28 -7.48 15.03
C LEU A 129 9.14 -8.99 14.83
N ALA A 130 10.00 -9.79 15.47
CA ALA A 130 9.96 -11.25 15.36
C ALA A 130 8.63 -11.82 15.90
N GLN A 131 8.15 -11.29 17.02
CA GLN A 131 6.89 -11.75 17.62
C GLN A 131 5.67 -11.37 16.77
N VAL A 132 5.65 -10.16 16.21
CA VAL A 132 4.63 -9.75 15.24
C VAL A 132 4.68 -10.63 13.99
N HIS A 133 5.87 -10.97 13.51
CA HIS A 133 6.01 -11.85 12.35
C HIS A 133 5.36 -13.22 12.60
N LEU A 134 5.70 -13.88 13.72
CA LEU A 134 5.12 -15.17 14.08
C LEU A 134 3.60 -15.11 14.24
N ALA A 135 3.07 -14.07 14.91
CA ALA A 135 1.63 -13.89 15.07
C ALA A 135 0.91 -13.69 13.73
N LEU A 136 1.49 -12.92 12.83
CA LEU A 136 0.93 -12.68 11.49
C LEU A 136 0.94 -13.95 10.63
N LEU A 137 1.99 -14.77 10.71
CA LEU A 137 2.05 -16.05 10.00
C LEU A 137 0.96 -17.01 10.47
N GLU A 138 0.69 -17.06 11.78
CA GLU A 138 -0.39 -17.88 12.34
C GLU A 138 -1.76 -17.39 11.87
N LEU A 139 -2.01 -16.08 11.88
CA LEU A 139 -3.25 -15.50 11.34
C LEU A 139 -3.43 -15.78 9.85
N MET A 140 -2.36 -15.69 9.05
CA MET A 140 -2.41 -16.06 7.64
C MET A 140 -2.78 -17.52 7.45
N LYS A 141 -2.18 -18.42 8.23
CA LYS A 141 -2.43 -19.87 8.14
C LYS A 141 -3.88 -20.21 8.49
N GLN A 142 -4.44 -19.55 9.50
CA GLN A 142 -5.84 -19.74 9.91
C GLN A 142 -6.84 -19.20 8.90
N ASN A 143 -6.45 -18.18 8.12
CA ASN A 143 -7.32 -17.49 7.17
C ASN A 143 -6.96 -17.79 5.69
N ASN A 144 -6.16 -18.82 5.43
CA ASN A 144 -5.84 -19.23 4.06
C ASN A 144 -6.93 -20.16 3.53
N SER A 145 -8.04 -19.56 3.10
CA SER A 145 -9.10 -20.27 2.40
C SER A 145 -8.65 -20.62 0.98
N GLU A 146 -8.68 -21.91 0.63
CA GLU A 146 -8.44 -22.35 -0.74
C GLU A 146 -9.64 -21.96 -1.61
N PRO A 147 -9.43 -21.34 -2.80
CA PRO A 147 -10.53 -20.93 -3.67
C PRO A 147 -11.50 -22.07 -4.04
N THR A 148 -11.02 -23.31 -4.03
CA THR A 148 -11.83 -24.51 -4.32
C THR A 148 -12.81 -24.88 -3.22
N THR A 149 -12.58 -24.40 -1.99
CA THR A 149 -13.41 -24.69 -0.81
C THR A 149 -14.29 -23.51 -0.38
N GLU A 150 -14.22 -22.40 -1.10
CA GLU A 150 -14.99 -21.20 -0.79
C GLU A 150 -16.50 -21.41 -0.94
N ASN A 151 -17.26 -20.90 0.03
CA ASN A 151 -18.72 -20.91 0.00
C ASN A 151 -19.23 -19.59 -0.60
N LEU A 152 -19.67 -19.63 -1.86
CA LEU A 152 -20.08 -18.45 -2.60
C LEU A 152 -21.34 -17.79 -2.03
N GLU A 153 -22.26 -18.56 -1.47
CA GLU A 153 -23.47 -18.06 -0.83
C GLU A 153 -23.13 -17.28 0.45
N GLU A 154 -22.22 -17.80 1.28
CA GLU A 154 -21.78 -17.12 2.50
C GLU A 154 -21.03 -15.83 2.20
N LEU A 155 -20.12 -15.85 1.22
CA LEU A 155 -19.42 -14.65 0.75
C LEU A 155 -20.40 -13.62 0.16
N SER A 156 -21.41 -14.07 -0.58
CA SER A 156 -22.44 -13.20 -1.15
C SER A 156 -23.29 -12.55 -0.06
N GLN A 157 -23.69 -13.30 0.96
CA GLN A 157 -24.44 -12.76 2.10
C GLN A 157 -23.60 -11.73 2.84
N ARG A 158 -22.34 -12.06 3.16
CA ARG A 158 -21.43 -11.14 3.82
C ARG A 158 -21.22 -9.84 3.03
N TYR A 159 -21.12 -9.94 1.71
CA TYR A 159 -21.05 -8.78 0.82
C TYR A 159 -22.31 -7.90 0.93
N GLN A 160 -23.50 -8.51 0.91
CA GLN A 160 -24.77 -7.78 1.02
C GLN A 160 -24.92 -7.05 2.35
N ASP A 161 -24.57 -7.70 3.46
CA ASP A 161 -24.65 -7.12 4.80
C ASP A 161 -23.77 -5.85 4.91
N ILE A 162 -22.52 -5.96 4.47
CA ILE A 162 -21.57 -4.82 4.46
C ILE A 162 -22.05 -3.72 3.50
N LEU A 163 -22.56 -4.09 2.32
CA LEU A 163 -23.03 -3.12 1.33
C LEU A 163 -24.21 -2.30 1.86
N HIS A 164 -25.11 -2.92 2.62
CA HIS A 164 -26.25 -2.23 3.22
C HIS A 164 -25.78 -1.16 4.23
N GLU A 165 -24.92 -1.53 5.16
CA GLU A 165 -24.35 -0.61 6.15
C GLU A 165 -23.56 0.51 5.49
N TRP A 166 -22.73 0.18 4.49
CA TRP A 166 -21.93 1.15 3.75
C TRP A 166 -22.79 2.19 3.04
N LYS A 167 -23.88 1.78 2.37
CA LYS A 167 -24.78 2.72 1.68
C LYS A 167 -25.41 3.75 2.62
N LEU A 168 -25.78 3.34 3.84
CA LEU A 168 -26.33 4.25 4.85
C LEU A 168 -25.28 5.28 5.29
N LEU A 169 -24.07 4.81 5.64
CA LEU A 169 -22.97 5.67 6.07
C LEU A 169 -22.51 6.62 4.95
N ASP A 170 -22.43 6.14 3.70
CA ASP A 170 -22.05 6.96 2.54
C ASP A 170 -23.07 8.09 2.30
N SER A 171 -24.36 7.78 2.39
CA SER A 171 -25.43 8.78 2.29
C SER A 171 -25.34 9.84 3.40
N GLU A 172 -25.05 9.42 4.64
CA GLU A 172 -24.90 10.34 5.77
C GLU A 172 -23.68 11.25 5.61
N ILE A 173 -22.53 10.69 5.23
CA ILE A 173 -21.31 11.44 4.95
C ILE A 173 -21.54 12.44 3.82
N ALA A 174 -22.18 12.03 2.71
CA ALA A 174 -22.48 12.90 1.59
C ALA A 174 -23.35 14.10 2.03
N HIS A 175 -24.37 13.84 2.85
CA HIS A 175 -25.21 14.90 3.40
C HIS A 175 -24.43 15.88 4.29
N ILE A 176 -23.58 15.37 5.18
CA ILE A 176 -22.73 16.19 6.07
C ILE A 176 -21.77 17.06 5.24
N LEU A 177 -21.10 16.47 4.24
CA LEU A 177 -20.17 17.20 3.37
C LEU A 177 -20.86 18.32 2.61
N GLU A 178 -22.06 18.09 2.06
CA GLU A 178 -22.81 19.14 1.37
C GLU A 178 -23.20 20.28 2.34
N ARG A 179 -23.61 19.95 3.57
CA ARG A 179 -23.91 20.96 4.59
C ARG A 179 -22.68 21.77 4.98
N ILE A 180 -21.52 21.12 5.14
CA ILE A 180 -20.24 21.81 5.43
C ILE A 180 -19.89 22.75 4.28
N LYS A 181 -20.00 22.29 3.03
CA LYS A 181 -19.74 23.12 1.83
C LYS A 181 -20.63 24.37 1.81
N LEU A 182 -21.95 24.19 1.96
CA LEU A 182 -22.91 25.29 1.97
C LEU A 182 -22.65 26.27 3.13
N ALA A 183 -22.31 25.76 4.32
CA ALA A 183 -21.97 26.60 5.46
C ALA A 183 -20.68 27.39 5.23
N MET A 184 -19.62 26.76 4.72
CA MET A 184 -18.35 27.42 4.37
C MET A 184 -18.56 28.52 3.34
N GLN A 185 -19.40 28.29 2.32
CA GLN A 185 -19.78 29.30 1.32
C GLN A 185 -20.55 30.47 1.95
N ALA A 186 -21.58 30.19 2.76
CA ALA A 186 -22.38 31.22 3.40
C ALA A 186 -21.58 32.08 4.40
N GLN A 187 -20.56 31.49 5.02
CA GLN A 187 -19.71 32.14 6.02
C GLN A 187 -18.42 32.73 5.42
N ASN A 188 -18.18 32.59 4.11
CA ASN A 188 -16.94 33.01 3.44
C ASN A 188 -15.66 32.41 4.06
N ILE A 189 -15.70 31.15 4.48
CA ILE A 189 -14.55 30.43 5.04
C ILE A 189 -13.96 29.52 3.95
N SER A 190 -12.69 29.73 3.60
CA SER A 190 -11.99 28.90 2.60
C SER A 190 -11.28 27.67 3.20
N GLU A 191 -10.98 27.67 4.50
CA GLU A 191 -10.23 26.60 5.17
C GLU A 191 -10.57 26.52 6.67
N THR A 192 -10.62 25.29 7.18
CA THR A 192 -10.79 24.95 8.60
C THR A 192 -9.65 24.00 9.01
N SER A 193 -9.64 23.52 10.26
CA SER A 193 -8.67 22.49 10.70
C SER A 193 -8.75 21.18 9.89
N THR A 194 -9.88 20.93 9.23
CA THR A 194 -10.20 19.63 8.62
C THR A 194 -10.54 19.73 7.13
N PHE A 195 -11.14 20.83 6.69
CA PHE A 195 -11.69 20.99 5.34
C PHE A 195 -11.17 22.24 4.65
N LYS A 196 -10.93 22.13 3.35
CA LYS A 196 -10.57 23.24 2.46
C LYS A 196 -11.58 23.34 1.33
N LEU A 197 -12.15 24.52 1.14
CA LEU A 197 -13.06 24.84 0.04
C LEU A 197 -12.28 25.61 -1.04
N SER A 198 -12.01 24.95 -2.16
CA SER A 198 -11.33 25.58 -3.31
C SER A 198 -12.29 25.73 -4.48
N PRO A 199 -12.38 26.91 -5.11
CA PRO A 199 -13.12 27.06 -6.35
C PRO A 199 -12.45 26.20 -7.43
N THR A 200 -13.25 25.44 -8.18
CA THR A 200 -12.77 24.66 -9.30
C THR A 200 -13.32 25.27 -10.58
N GLU A 201 -12.45 25.88 -11.39
CA GLU A 201 -12.79 26.31 -12.75
C GLU A 201 -12.26 25.28 -13.74
N ARG A 202 -13.15 24.62 -14.47
CA ARG A 202 -12.76 23.70 -15.54
C ARG A 202 -12.91 24.40 -16.88
N VAL A 203 -11.79 24.89 -17.42
CA VAL A 203 -11.74 25.33 -18.83
C VAL A 203 -11.58 24.07 -19.69
N THR A 204 -12.63 23.70 -20.42
CA THR A 204 -12.56 22.63 -21.42
C THR A 204 -12.41 23.25 -22.79
N GLN A 205 -11.26 23.08 -23.42
CA GLN A 205 -11.07 23.42 -24.82
C GLN A 205 -11.52 22.23 -25.68
N LYS A 206 -12.45 22.48 -26.60
CA LYS A 206 -12.91 21.49 -27.57
C LYS A 206 -12.48 21.97 -28.95
N VAL A 207 -11.83 21.10 -29.71
CA VAL A 207 -11.48 21.31 -31.11
C VAL A 207 -12.12 20.19 -31.92
N ASN A 208 -12.57 20.49 -33.13
CA ASN A 208 -13.06 19.46 -34.04
C ASN A 208 -11.89 18.62 -34.53
N PHE A 209 -12.06 17.29 -34.56
CA PHE A 209 -11.01 16.38 -35.03
C PHE A 209 -10.54 16.72 -36.45
N ALA A 210 -11.46 17.11 -37.34
CA ALA A 210 -11.12 17.49 -38.71
C ALA A 210 -10.21 18.74 -38.79
N GLU A 211 -10.46 19.75 -37.94
CA GLU A 211 -9.63 20.96 -37.86
C GLU A 211 -8.25 20.62 -37.32
N LEU A 212 -8.19 19.79 -36.26
CA LEU A 212 -6.93 19.34 -35.68
C LEU A 212 -6.10 18.54 -36.70
N ALA A 213 -6.73 17.59 -37.41
CA ALA A 213 -6.08 16.80 -38.45
C ALA A 213 -5.55 17.65 -39.60
N ALA A 214 -6.30 18.67 -40.04
CA ALA A 214 -5.86 19.61 -41.07
C ALA A 214 -4.64 20.43 -40.63
N ILE A 215 -4.59 20.87 -39.38
CA ILE A 215 -3.44 21.60 -38.83
C ILE A 215 -2.19 20.71 -38.77
N VAL A 216 -2.34 19.48 -38.27
CA VAL A 216 -1.24 18.50 -38.18
C VAL A 216 -0.65 18.23 -39.57
N GLN A 217 -1.51 18.05 -40.58
CA GLN A 217 -1.07 17.85 -41.97
C GLN A 217 -0.40 19.10 -42.57
N ASN A 218 -0.98 20.29 -42.38
CA ASN A 218 -0.48 21.52 -42.99
C ASN A 218 0.81 22.04 -42.36
N GLN A 219 1.04 21.78 -41.08
CA GLN A 219 2.23 22.25 -40.35
C GLN A 219 3.31 21.17 -40.18
N GLU A 220 3.16 20.02 -40.83
CA GLU A 220 4.09 18.88 -40.72
C GLU A 220 4.39 18.50 -39.26
N ILE A 221 3.36 18.57 -38.41
CA ILE A 221 3.49 18.20 -36.99
C ILE A 221 3.50 16.68 -36.91
N ASP A 222 4.56 16.11 -36.33
CA ASP A 222 4.61 14.67 -36.05
C ASP A 222 3.71 14.35 -34.85
N LEU A 223 2.58 13.70 -35.15
CA LEU A 223 1.55 13.35 -34.18
C LEU A 223 1.18 11.86 -34.31
N ASP A 224 2.17 10.98 -34.14
CA ASP A 224 2.01 9.53 -34.21
C ASP A 224 2.00 8.88 -32.81
N PHE A 225 0.81 8.49 -32.36
CA PHE A 225 0.62 7.71 -31.14
C PHE A 225 -0.56 6.75 -31.29
N PRO A 226 -0.53 5.58 -30.62
CA PRO A 226 -1.59 4.59 -30.73
C PRO A 226 -2.89 5.11 -30.14
N ILE A 227 -3.99 4.91 -30.87
CA ILE A 227 -5.35 5.22 -30.41
C ILE A 227 -6.17 3.94 -30.27
N THR A 228 -6.98 3.87 -29.20
CA THR A 228 -7.93 2.78 -29.02
C THR A 228 -9.13 2.98 -29.93
N VAL A 229 -9.27 2.13 -30.95
CA VAL A 229 -10.43 2.17 -31.85
C VAL A 229 -11.61 1.45 -31.21
N THR A 230 -12.55 2.22 -30.65
CA THR A 230 -13.79 1.69 -30.07
C THR A 230 -14.67 1.01 -31.13
N GLN A 231 -15.59 0.13 -30.71
CA GLN A 231 -16.53 -0.56 -31.61
C GLN A 231 -17.34 0.42 -32.47
N LYS A 232 -17.68 1.61 -31.94
CA LYS A 232 -18.39 2.64 -32.67
C LYS A 232 -17.54 3.18 -33.83
N LEU A 233 -16.28 3.55 -33.56
CA LEU A 233 -15.36 4.02 -34.60
C LEU A 233 -15.06 2.92 -35.63
N GLN A 234 -14.92 1.66 -35.20
CA GLN A 234 -14.76 0.53 -36.12
C GLN A 234 -15.93 0.43 -37.10
N LYS A 235 -17.16 0.65 -36.62
CA LYS A 235 -18.36 0.66 -37.46
C LYS A 235 -18.40 1.88 -38.40
N ASP A 236 -18.04 3.06 -37.91
CA ASP A 236 -18.06 4.30 -38.68
C ASP A 236 -16.99 4.31 -39.80
N PHE A 237 -15.82 3.71 -39.55
CA PHE A 237 -14.76 3.57 -40.55
C PHE A 237 -14.97 2.39 -41.51
N GLY A 238 -15.77 1.39 -41.14
CA GLY A 238 -16.11 0.24 -41.99
C GLY A 238 -14.87 -0.47 -42.55
N ASP A 239 -14.90 -0.78 -43.84
CA ASP A 239 -13.83 -1.54 -44.53
C ASP A 239 -12.50 -0.77 -44.64
N ILE A 240 -12.50 0.55 -44.40
CA ILE A 240 -11.28 1.38 -44.44
C ILE A 240 -10.30 0.95 -43.34
N MET A 241 -10.79 0.44 -42.22
CA MET A 241 -9.95 -0.11 -41.14
C MET A 241 -9.10 -1.30 -41.57
N ASN A 242 -9.51 -2.04 -42.62
CA ASN A 242 -8.74 -3.18 -43.14
C ASN A 242 -7.48 -2.76 -43.91
N LYS A 243 -7.35 -1.46 -44.24
CA LYS A 243 -6.17 -0.89 -44.92
C LYS A 243 -5.10 -0.39 -43.96
N ILE A 244 -5.36 -0.40 -42.65
CA ILE A 244 -4.44 0.06 -41.61
C ILE A 244 -3.90 -1.15 -40.87
N LEU A 245 -2.59 -1.17 -40.57
CA LEU A 245 -1.95 -2.21 -39.77
C LEU A 245 -2.46 -2.12 -38.32
N VAL A 246 -3.46 -2.94 -37.98
CA VAL A 246 -3.99 -3.03 -36.62
C VAL A 246 -3.31 -4.19 -35.90
N ASN A 247 -2.46 -3.88 -34.92
CA ASN A 247 -1.94 -4.87 -33.98
C ASN A 247 -3.08 -5.34 -33.06
N LYS A 248 -3.62 -6.53 -33.31
CA LYS A 248 -4.69 -7.12 -32.50
C LYS A 248 -4.07 -7.93 -31.36
N GLU A 249 -4.03 -7.35 -30.17
CA GLU A 249 -3.75 -8.09 -28.94
C GLU A 249 -5.04 -8.74 -28.42
N LYS A 250 -5.06 -10.06 -28.29
CA LYS A 250 -6.13 -10.79 -27.60
C LYS A 250 -5.63 -11.14 -26.20
N SER A 251 -6.21 -10.51 -25.17
CA SER A 251 -6.06 -10.94 -23.79
C SER A 251 -7.40 -11.48 -23.27
N SER A 252 -7.38 -12.62 -22.58
CA SER A 252 -8.53 -13.14 -21.85
C SER A 252 -8.44 -12.67 -20.40
N SER A 253 -9.43 -11.92 -19.93
CA SER A 253 -9.53 -11.47 -18.53
C SER A 253 -10.89 -11.86 -17.96
N TRP A 254 -10.89 -12.33 -16.71
CA TRP A 254 -12.12 -12.57 -15.96
C TRP A 254 -12.61 -11.26 -15.34
N LYS A 255 -13.91 -10.98 -15.44
CA LYS A 255 -14.54 -9.82 -14.81
C LYS A 255 -15.67 -10.29 -13.91
N LEU A 256 -15.55 -10.02 -12.61
CA LEU A 256 -16.66 -10.15 -11.67
C LEU A 256 -17.61 -8.95 -11.85
N THR A 257 -18.90 -9.20 -11.97
CA THR A 257 -19.93 -8.15 -12.05
C THR A 257 -21.02 -8.46 -11.03
N VAL A 258 -21.31 -7.50 -10.15
CA VAL A 258 -22.43 -7.58 -9.21
C VAL A 258 -23.70 -7.35 -10.01
N LYS A 259 -24.68 -8.24 -9.87
CA LYS A 259 -26.01 -8.05 -10.45
C LYS A 259 -26.79 -7.13 -9.51
N ASP A 260 -27.36 -6.05 -10.04
CA ASP A 260 -28.28 -5.21 -9.25
C ASP A 260 -29.51 -6.05 -8.88
N LEU A 261 -29.74 -6.20 -7.57
CA LEU A 261 -30.92 -6.87 -7.01
C LEU A 261 -32.09 -5.89 -6.79
N SER A 262 -32.00 -4.67 -7.34
CA SER A 262 -33.01 -3.61 -7.14
C SER A 262 -34.35 -3.89 -7.82
N ASP A 263 -34.50 -4.99 -8.56
CA ASP A 263 -35.71 -5.30 -9.33
C ASP A 263 -36.52 -6.50 -8.78
N THR A 264 -36.22 -6.97 -7.56
CA THR A 264 -37.03 -8.03 -6.91
C THR A 264 -37.62 -7.56 -5.58
N ASN A 265 -38.68 -6.74 -5.69
CA ASN A 265 -39.91 -6.66 -4.88
C ASN A 265 -40.42 -5.23 -4.70
#